data_AF-A0A6B1GFR8-F1
#
_entry.id   AF-A0A6B1GFR8-F1
#
_cell.length_a   1.000
_cell.length_b   1.000
_cell.length_c   1.000
_cell.angle_alpha   90.00
_cell.angle_beta   90.00
_cell.angle_gamma   90.00
#
_symmetry.space_group_name_H-M   'P 1'
#
loop_
_entity.id
_entity.type
_entity.pdbx_description
1 polymer ?
#
loop_
_entity_poly.entity_id
_entity_poly.type
_entity_poly.pdbx_seq_one_letter_code
_entity_poly.pdbx_strand_id
1 'polypeptide(L)' 'MSVTILFWPPWRRGQEDWARRVDEALPDVRTLSPEDTESALDVIGEADAIFAESRISEEALAAATKVRWIH' A
#
# COMPACT_ATOMS: atom_id res chain seq x y z
N MET A 1 7.12 -6.22 15.81
CA MET A 1 5.86 -6.29 15.03
C MET A 1 6.20 -5.71 13.68
N SER A 2 6.03 -6.48 12.61
CA SER A 2 6.29 -5.96 11.26
C SER A 2 5.10 -5.14 10.79
N VAL A 3 5.35 -3.96 10.21
CA VAL A 3 4.32 -3.06 9.68
C VAL A 3 4.21 -3.29 8.18
N THR A 4 2.99 -3.49 7.68
CA THR A 4 2.73 -3.68 6.25
C THR A 4 2.21 -2.39 5.63
N ILE A 5 2.90 -1.87 4.62
CA ILE A 5 2.53 -0.63 3.91
C ILE A 5 2.11 -0.98 2.48
N LEU A 6 0.90 -0.59 2.10
CA LEU A 6 0.41 -0.71 0.74
C LEU A 6 0.64 0.57 -0.06
N PHE A 7 1.30 0.48 -1.20
CA PHE A 7 1.41 1.55 -2.19
C PHE A 7 0.25 1.45 -3.18
N TRP A 8 -0.76 2.29 -2.99
CA TRP A 8 -2.02 2.22 -3.74
C TRP A 8 -1.86 2.68 -5.20
N PRO A 9 -2.25 1.85 -6.19
CA PRO A 9 -2.20 2.19 -7.60
C PRO A 9 -3.42 3.04 -8.06
N PRO A 10 -3.38 3.65 -9.26
CA PRO A 10 -2.26 3.67 -10.19
C PRO A 10 -1.11 4.56 -9.71
N TRP A 11 0.11 4.13 -9.98
CA TRP A 11 1.31 4.87 -9.62
C TRP A 11 1.68 5.91 -10.68
N ARG A 12 2.21 7.05 -10.24
CA ARG A 12 2.97 7.93 -11.14
C ARG A 12 4.33 7.28 -11.42
N ARG A 13 4.92 7.59 -12.57
CA ARG A 13 6.26 7.07 -12.94
C ARG A 13 7.26 7.31 -11.80
N GLY A 14 7.93 6.23 -11.36
CA GLY A 14 8.97 6.27 -10.32
C GLY A 14 8.52 5.80 -8.93
N GLN A 15 7.26 5.42 -8.71
CA GLN A 15 6.81 4.97 -7.39
C GLN A 15 7.23 3.54 -7.01
N GLU A 16 7.48 2.67 -7.99
CA GLU A 16 8.13 1.35 -7.75
C GLU A 16 9.47 1.53 -7.03
N ASP A 17 10.17 2.65 -7.28
CA ASP A 17 11.42 2.99 -6.61
C ASP A 17 11.23 3.34 -5.13
N TRP A 18 10.05 3.85 -4.75
CA TRP A 18 9.75 4.19 -3.36
C TRP A 18 9.51 2.97 -2.49
N ALA A 19 8.75 1.98 -2.96
CA ALA A 19 8.53 0.74 -2.23
C ALA A 19 9.86 0.04 -1.91
N ARG A 20 10.72 -0.10 -2.95
CA ARG A 20 12.08 -0.63 -2.80
C ARG A 20 12.90 0.15 -1.77
N ARG A 21 12.91 1.49 -1.83
CA ARG A 21 13.63 2.34 -0.87
C ARG A 21 13.12 2.19 0.56
N VAL A 22 11.81 1.98 0.74
CA VAL A 22 11.22 1.76 2.07
C VAL A 22 11.64 0.42 2.64
N ASP A 23 11.56 -0.67 1.86
CA ASP A 23 12.03 -2.00 2.29
C ASP A 23 13.53 -1.98 2.64
N GLU A 24 14.35 -1.26 1.87
CA GLU A 24 15.80 -1.11 2.13
C GLU A 24 16.09 -0.29 3.39
N ALA A 25 15.30 0.74 3.67
CA ALA A 25 15.54 1.65 4.80
C ALA A 25 14.97 1.14 6.13
N LEU A 26 13.92 0.32 6.09
CA LEU A 26 13.14 -0.09 7.26
C LEU A 26 12.99 -1.62 7.31
N PRO A 27 13.90 -2.35 7.97
CA PRO A 27 13.93 -3.82 7.94
C PRO A 27 12.73 -4.50 8.63
N ASP A 28 11.99 -3.78 9.46
CA ASP A 28 10.75 -4.26 10.10
C ASP A 28 9.49 -3.90 9.29
N VAL A 29 9.62 -3.21 8.16
CA VAL A 29 8.51 -2.87 7.26
C VAL A 29 8.49 -3.83 6.09
N ARG A 30 7.29 -4.26 5.71
CA ARG A 30 7.03 -4.97 4.46
C ARG A 30 6.20 -4.07 3.55
N THR A 31 6.66 -3.81 2.35
CA THR A 31 5.84 -3.11 1.36
C THR A 31 5.01 -4.07 0.49
N LEU A 32 3.83 -3.61 0.10
CA LEU A 32 2.97 -4.21 -0.92
C LEU A 32 2.85 -3.20 -2.07
N SER A 33 3.21 -3.63 -3.27
CA SER A 33 3.18 -2.79 -4.48
C SER A 33 2.48 -3.53 -5.62
N PRO A 34 1.14 -3.61 -5.57
CA PRO A 34 0.32 -4.19 -6.62
C PRO A 34 0.27 -3.30 -7.87
N GLU A 35 0.38 -3.90 -9.05
CA GLU A 35 0.48 -3.18 -10.34
C GLU A 35 -0.79 -2.39 -10.68
N ASP A 36 -1.96 -2.80 -10.17
CA ASP A 36 -3.26 -2.21 -10.47
C ASP A 36 -4.26 -2.28 -9.31
N THR A 37 -5.40 -1.60 -9.46
CA THR A 37 -6.43 -1.54 -8.41
C THR A 37 -7.00 -2.92 -8.06
N GLU A 38 -7.11 -3.84 -9.04
CA GLU A 38 -7.66 -5.17 -8.82
C GLU A 38 -6.74 -5.98 -7.91
N SER A 39 -5.45 -6.08 -8.25
CA SER A 39 -4.44 -6.73 -7.42
C SER A 39 -4.24 -6.03 -6.07
N ALA A 40 -4.52 -4.73 -5.96
CA ALA A 40 -4.50 -4.03 -4.68
C ALA A 40 -5.65 -4.44 -3.75
N LEU A 41 -6.84 -4.67 -4.30
CA LEU A 41 -7.99 -5.14 -3.53
C LEU A 41 -7.76 -6.53 -2.93
N ASP A 42 -7.00 -7.39 -3.62
CA ASP A 42 -6.68 -8.73 -3.12
C ASP A 42 -5.83 -8.70 -1.84
N VAL A 43 -5.00 -7.66 -1.67
CA VAL A 43 -4.01 -7.59 -0.58
C VAL A 43 -4.27 -6.48 0.44
N ILE A 44 -5.24 -5.58 0.20
CA ILE A 44 -5.51 -4.42 1.07
C ILE A 44 -5.86 -4.80 2.52
N GLY A 45 -6.43 -5.99 2.72
CA GLY A 45 -6.72 -6.52 4.06
C GLY A 45 -5.48 -6.91 4.87
N GLU A 46 -4.29 -6.95 4.25
CA GLU A 46 -3.01 -7.15 4.93
C GLU A 46 -2.38 -5.84 5.43
N ALA A 47 -2.77 -4.70 4.87
CA ALA A 47 -2.10 -3.43 5.10
C ALA A 47 -2.43 -2.80 6.46
N ASP A 48 -1.41 -2.34 7.16
CA ASP A 48 -1.54 -1.50 8.36
C ASP A 48 -1.61 -0.01 8.00
N ALA A 49 -1.03 0.36 6.85
CA ALA A 49 -1.06 1.71 6.30
C ALA A 49 -1.16 1.70 4.78
N ILE A 50 -1.76 2.75 4.22
CA ILE A 50 -1.84 2.97 2.76
C ILE A 50 -1.12 4.27 2.41
N PHE A 51 -0.27 4.21 1.39
CA PHE A 51 0.28 5.37 0.72
C PHE A 51 -0.40 5.52 -0.64
N ALA A 52 -1.18 6.58 -0.84
CA ALA A 52 -2.01 6.75 -2.04
C ALA A 52 -1.82 8.13 -2.68
N GLU A 53 -1.38 8.15 -3.95
CA GLU A 53 -1.37 9.38 -4.76
C GLU A 53 -2.68 9.62 -5.52
N SER A 54 -3.56 8.63 -5.51
CA SER A 54 -4.85 8.61 -6.18
C SER A 54 -5.97 8.37 -5.17
N ARG A 55 -7.21 8.65 -5.57
CA ARG A 55 -8.36 8.41 -4.71
C ARG A 55 -8.55 6.90 -4.53
N ILE A 56 -8.61 6.46 -3.28
CA ILE A 56 -9.03 5.10 -2.89
C ILE A 56 -10.56 5.05 -2.96
N SER A 57 -11.13 3.99 -3.55
CA SER A 57 -12.59 3.82 -3.63
C SER A 57 -13.18 3.48 -2.25
N GLU A 58 -14.46 3.75 -2.05
CA GLU A 58 -15.15 3.40 -0.79
C GLU A 58 -15.16 1.89 -0.55
N GLU A 59 -15.30 1.11 -1.62
CA GLU A 59 -15.22 -0.36 -1.58
C GLU A 59 -13.85 -0.84 -1.09
N ALA A 60 -12.77 -0.26 -1.60
CA ALA A 60 -11.41 -0.58 -1.15
C ALA A 60 -11.20 -0.20 0.31
N LEU A 61 -11.68 0.97 0.75
CA LEU A 61 -11.62 1.38 2.16
C LEU A 61 -12.41 0.45 3.08
N ALA A 62 -13.54 -0.08 2.62
CA ALA A 62 -14.32 -1.06 3.38
C ALA A 62 -13.56 -2.39 3.55
N ALA A 63 -12.73 -2.78 2.57
CA ALA A 63 -11.89 -3.98 2.64
C ALA A 63 -10.61 -3.79 3.48
N ALA A 64 -10.21 -2.54 3.75
CA ALA A 64 -9.00 -2.15 4.47
C ALA A 64 -9.08 -2.33 6.00
N THR A 65 -9.48 -3.52 6.47
CA THR A 65 -9.88 -3.78 7.87
C THR A 65 -8.79 -3.57 8.94
N LYS A 66 -7.52 -3.54 8.56
CA LYS A 66 -6.38 -3.34 9.47
C LYS A 66 -5.77 -1.94 9.41
N VAL A 67 -6.17 -1.13 8.43
CA VAL A 67 -5.53 0.15 8.14
C VAL A 67 -5.79 1.15 9.27
N ARG A 68 -4.71 1.73 9.77
CA ARG A 68 -4.74 2.74 10.84
C ARG A 68 -4.40 4.13 10.35
N TRP A 69 -3.77 4.22 9.19
CA TRP A 69 -3.27 5.46 8.63
C TRP A 69 -3.26 5.42 7.10
N ILE A 70 -3.62 6.55 6.49
CA ILE A 70 -3.59 6.78 5.05
C ILE A 70 -2.81 8.08 4.81
N HIS A 71 -1.84 8.03 3.90
CA HIS A 71 -1.07 9.18 3.43
C HIS A 71 -1.38 9.49 1.98
#